data_AF-A0A6L5E930-F1
#
_entry.id   AF-A0A6L5E930-F1
#
_cell.length_a   1.000
_cell.length_b   1.000
_cell.length_c   1.000
_cell.angle_alpha   90.00
_cell.angle_beta   90.00
_cell.angle_gamma   90.00
#
_symmetry.space_group_name_H-M   'P 1'
#
loop_
_entity.id
_entity.type
_entity.pdbx_description
1 polymer ?
#
loop_
_entity_poly.entity_id
_entity_poly.type
_entity_poly.pdbx_seq_one_letter_code
_entity_poly.pdbx_strand_id
1 'polypeptide(L)'
;MSVDQKLNFGRNMNRFAEQKFQEAFQAAGKILPASIVEQKGNMVTVAFELHDTPYVFPNVTIPLFGPQYIRYPMQPGDKGIVIPADTYLGGVSGQGGGVADLTPPANLSALVYLPISNTEWEAVDGNVVTIYGPEGVTIRDQGSNTTFLLTPDSVTIAAVDLFKVTVGSTVLTLTQGMWSITGQSGKLQDSTASTSPEIMHTGWAALVSWLNNHLHSNGNGGANTGVPTTTFNGNITQ
;
A
#
# COMPACT_ATOMS: atom_id res chain seq x y z
N MET A 1 25.77 8.18 -63.45
CA MET A 1 25.24 6.84 -63.10
C MET A 1 25.16 6.01 -64.38
N SER A 2 25.97 4.96 -64.52
CA SER A 2 25.93 4.09 -65.70
C SER A 2 24.75 3.12 -65.64
N VAL A 3 24.35 2.57 -66.79
CA VAL A 3 23.23 1.63 -66.93
C VAL A 3 23.48 0.33 -66.15
N ASP A 4 24.74 -0.08 -65.98
CA ASP A 4 25.13 -1.23 -65.14
C ASP A 4 24.88 -1.03 -63.63
N GLN A 5 24.90 0.22 -63.14
CA GLN A 5 24.48 0.52 -61.75
C GLN A 5 22.95 0.43 -61.59
N LYS A 6 22.19 0.62 -62.67
CA LYS A 6 20.72 0.52 -62.66
C LYS A 6 20.22 -0.93 -62.83
N LEU A 7 20.99 -1.79 -63.49
CA LEU A 7 20.58 -3.16 -63.86
C LEU A 7 21.07 -4.29 -62.95
N ASN A 8 21.86 -4.01 -61.90
CA ASN A 8 22.25 -5.06 -60.95
C ASN A 8 21.11 -5.34 -59.96
N PHE A 9 20.07 -6.04 -60.44
CA PHE A 9 18.89 -6.40 -59.67
C PHE A 9 19.23 -7.07 -58.34
N GLY A 10 20.25 -7.94 -58.30
CA GLY A 10 20.72 -8.58 -57.07
C GLY A 10 21.28 -7.59 -56.04
N ARG A 11 22.15 -6.65 -56.45
CA ARG A 11 22.65 -5.59 -55.53
C ARG A 11 21.56 -4.60 -55.13
N ASN A 12 20.65 -4.27 -56.03
CA ASN A 12 19.55 -3.34 -55.75
C ASN A 12 18.50 -3.98 -54.84
N MET A 13 18.25 -5.29 -54.95
CA MET A 13 17.34 -6.04 -54.08
C MET A 13 17.92 -6.21 -52.67
N ASN A 14 19.23 -6.47 -52.54
CA ASN A 14 19.89 -6.49 -51.24
C ASN A 14 19.83 -5.11 -50.55
N ARG A 15 20.07 -4.02 -51.30
CA ARG A 15 19.94 -2.65 -50.77
C ARG A 15 18.50 -2.28 -50.41
N PHE A 16 17.52 -2.72 -51.19
CA PHE A 16 16.11 -2.52 -50.87
C PHE A 16 15.70 -3.27 -49.60
N ALA A 17 16.13 -4.54 -49.47
CA ALA A 17 15.91 -5.32 -48.26
C ALA A 17 16.56 -4.64 -47.05
N GLU A 18 17.82 -4.22 -47.16
CA GLU A 18 18.54 -3.45 -46.13
C GLU A 18 17.78 -2.18 -45.73
N GLN A 19 17.30 -1.40 -46.71
CA GLN A 19 16.50 -0.20 -46.45
C GLN A 19 15.20 -0.53 -45.74
N LYS A 20 14.49 -1.59 -46.14
CA LYS A 20 13.25 -2.03 -45.46
C LYS A 20 13.51 -2.50 -44.03
N PHE A 21 14.62 -3.20 -43.79
CA PHE A 21 15.03 -3.57 -42.43
C PHE A 21 15.37 -2.34 -41.59
N GLN A 22 16.09 -1.36 -42.14
CA GLN A 22 16.43 -0.13 -41.42
C GLN A 22 15.20 0.74 -41.13
N GLU A 23 14.27 0.86 -42.08
CA GLU A 23 12.97 1.53 -41.88
C GLU A 23 12.17 0.86 -40.77
N ALA A 24 12.05 -0.47 -40.82
CA ALA A 24 11.35 -1.24 -39.79
C ALA A 24 12.04 -1.15 -38.43
N PHE A 25 13.37 -1.17 -38.39
CA PHE A 25 14.15 -1.07 -37.15
C PHE A 25 14.09 0.33 -36.53
N GLN A 26 13.94 1.38 -37.33
CA GLN A 26 13.71 2.75 -36.86
C GLN A 26 12.26 2.97 -36.40
N ALA A 27 11.31 2.29 -37.02
CA ALA A 27 9.89 2.30 -36.62
C ALA A 27 9.61 1.41 -35.40
N ALA A 28 10.50 0.47 -35.09
CA ALA A 28 10.38 -0.37 -33.90
C ALA A 28 10.57 0.50 -32.65
N GLY A 29 9.56 0.49 -31.77
CA GLY A 29 9.66 1.12 -30.47
C GLY A 29 10.84 0.55 -29.68
N LYS A 30 11.57 1.42 -29.00
CA LYS A 30 12.67 1.02 -28.11
C LYS A 30 12.27 1.22 -26.66
N ILE A 31 12.84 0.42 -25.77
CA ILE A 31 12.79 0.70 -24.34
C ILE A 31 13.71 1.89 -24.07
N LEU A 32 13.16 2.97 -23.52
CA LEU A 32 13.88 4.22 -23.31
C LEU A 32 13.92 4.60 -21.82
N PRO A 33 15.05 5.11 -21.31
CA PRO A 33 15.12 5.67 -19.96
C PRO A 33 14.28 6.95 -19.87
N ALA A 34 13.60 7.13 -18.73
CA ALA A 34 12.77 8.30 -18.50
C ALA A 34 12.69 8.66 -17.02
N SER A 35 12.30 9.90 -16.77
CA SER A 35 11.95 10.40 -15.43
C SER A 35 10.52 10.92 -15.39
N ILE A 36 9.90 10.84 -14.21
CA ILE A 36 8.55 11.36 -13.97
C ILE A 36 8.60 12.89 -13.92
N VAL A 37 7.67 13.53 -14.62
CA VAL A 37 7.41 14.97 -14.52
C VAL A 37 6.24 15.23 -13.58
N GLU A 38 5.17 14.44 -13.73
CA GLU A 38 3.99 14.50 -12.86
C GLU A 38 3.22 13.18 -12.89
N GLN A 39 2.51 12.87 -11.80
CA GLN A 39 1.51 11.80 -11.74
C GLN A 39 0.11 12.41 -11.59
N LYS A 40 -0.83 12.00 -12.45
CA LYS A 40 -2.25 12.34 -12.36
C LYS A 40 -3.08 11.07 -12.33
N GLY A 41 -3.58 10.73 -11.15
CA GLY A 41 -4.30 9.48 -10.91
C GLY A 41 -3.41 8.28 -11.21
N ASN A 42 -3.81 7.47 -12.20
CA ASN A 42 -3.09 6.25 -12.60
C ASN A 42 -2.17 6.48 -13.82
N MET A 43 -2.05 7.73 -14.28
CA MET A 43 -1.26 8.12 -15.44
C MET A 43 -0.05 8.94 -14.99
N VAL A 44 1.05 8.78 -15.71
CA VAL A 44 2.28 9.51 -15.46
C VAL A 44 2.72 10.24 -16.72
N THR A 45 3.13 11.49 -16.57
CA THR A 45 3.79 12.24 -17.63
C THR A 45 5.28 12.08 -17.44
N VAL A 46 5.97 11.62 -18.48
CA VAL A 46 7.40 11.30 -18.44
C VAL A 46 8.21 12.20 -19.37
N ALA A 47 9.45 12.47 -18.99
CA ALA A 47 10.48 13.07 -19.84
C ALA A 47 11.53 12.01 -20.17
N PHE A 48 11.95 11.92 -21.43
CA PHE A 48 12.94 10.94 -21.87
C PHE A 48 14.36 11.42 -21.56
N GLU A 49 15.17 10.55 -20.94
CA GLU A 49 16.52 10.84 -20.45
C GLU A 49 17.56 10.35 -21.48
N LEU A 50 17.50 10.91 -22.69
CA LEU A 50 18.43 10.61 -23.78
C LEU A 50 19.28 11.84 -24.11
N HIS A 51 20.57 11.62 -24.34
CA HIS A 51 21.51 12.64 -24.80
C HIS A 51 21.97 12.35 -26.23
N ASP A 52 22.48 13.39 -26.90
CA ASP A 52 23.06 13.31 -28.25
C ASP A 52 22.11 12.73 -29.32
N THR A 53 20.81 13.00 -29.18
CA THR A 53 19.80 12.60 -30.17
C THR A 53 19.58 13.70 -31.20
N PRO A 54 19.34 13.35 -32.48
CA PRO A 54 19.05 14.34 -33.53
C PRO A 54 17.68 15.03 -33.38
N TYR A 55 16.86 14.61 -32.42
CA TYR A 55 15.51 15.12 -32.16
C TYR A 55 15.29 15.33 -30.66
N VAL A 56 14.39 16.26 -30.33
CA VAL A 56 13.91 16.48 -28.96
C VAL A 56 12.67 15.62 -28.74
N PHE A 57 12.69 14.83 -27.67
CA PHE A 57 11.55 14.01 -27.29
C PHE A 57 10.55 14.86 -26.49
N PRO A 58 9.25 14.83 -26.84
CA PRO A 58 8.23 15.51 -26.05
C PRO A 58 7.97 14.76 -24.75
N ASN A 59 7.42 15.46 -23.76
CA ASN A 59 6.85 14.80 -22.59
C ASN A 59 5.57 14.07 -23.01
N VAL A 60 5.41 12.82 -22.57
CA VAL A 60 4.27 11.98 -22.95
C VAL A 60 3.58 11.48 -21.70
N THR A 61 2.24 11.56 -21.68
CA THR A 61 1.41 10.97 -20.62
C THR A 61 1.09 9.53 -20.99
N ILE A 62 1.48 8.58 -20.12
CA ILE A 62 1.40 7.14 -20.36
C ILE A 62 0.89 6.42 -19.09
N PRO A 63 0.29 5.23 -19.22
CA PRO A 63 -0.09 4.43 -18.05
C PRO A 63 1.13 4.00 -17.23
N LEU A 64 0.96 4.02 -15.90
CA LEU A 64 1.91 3.44 -14.96
C LEU A 64 1.72 1.92 -14.88
N PHE A 65 2.80 1.16 -15.02
CA PHE A 65 2.78 -0.29 -14.82
C PHE A 65 2.47 -0.62 -13.36
N GLY A 66 1.52 -1.52 -13.12
CA GLY A 66 1.23 -2.05 -11.79
C GLY A 66 -0.18 -2.62 -11.68
N PRO A 67 -0.45 -3.42 -10.63
CA PRO A 67 -1.80 -3.93 -10.39
C PRO A 67 -2.72 -2.82 -9.85
N GLN A 68 -4.04 -3.00 -9.97
CA GLN A 68 -5.04 -2.05 -9.47
C GLN A 68 -4.94 -1.79 -7.95
N TYR A 69 -4.41 -2.75 -7.19
CA TYR A 69 -4.45 -2.76 -5.73
C TYR A 69 -3.13 -2.35 -5.07
N ILE A 70 -2.08 -2.07 -5.86
CA ILE A 70 -0.82 -1.50 -5.36
C ILE A 70 -0.60 -0.21 -6.13
N ARG A 71 -0.64 0.92 -5.43
CA ARG A 71 -0.51 2.24 -6.02
C ARG A 71 0.81 2.84 -5.61
N TYR A 72 1.66 3.12 -6.59
CA TYR A 72 2.94 3.78 -6.37
C TYR A 72 2.72 5.29 -6.27
N PRO A 73 3.21 5.95 -5.19
CA PRO A 73 3.14 7.39 -5.03
C PRO A 73 4.29 8.08 -5.77
N MET A 74 4.29 8.00 -7.11
CA MET A 74 5.37 8.51 -7.96
C MET A 74 5.57 10.02 -7.74
N GLN A 75 6.82 10.43 -7.59
CA GLN A 75 7.24 11.82 -7.44
C GLN A 75 7.94 12.34 -8.70
N PRO A 76 7.86 13.65 -8.97
CA PRO A 76 8.71 14.27 -9.99
C PRO A 76 10.18 13.91 -9.76
N GLY A 77 10.86 13.46 -10.81
CA GLY A 77 12.24 13.01 -10.77
C GLY A 77 12.43 11.49 -10.68
N ASP A 78 11.41 10.73 -10.27
CA ASP A 78 11.50 9.27 -10.16
C ASP A 78 11.94 8.64 -11.49
N LYS A 79 12.93 7.74 -11.40
CA LYS A 79 13.60 7.15 -12.58
C LYS A 79 12.98 5.80 -12.95
N GLY A 80 12.93 5.56 -14.26
CA GLY A 80 12.30 4.37 -14.81
C GLY A 80 12.66 4.15 -16.26
N ILE A 81 11.96 3.18 -16.84
CA ILE A 81 11.99 2.92 -18.27
C ILE A 81 10.59 3.02 -18.85
N VAL A 82 10.52 3.39 -20.10
CA VAL A 82 9.32 3.37 -20.91
C VAL A 82 9.39 2.16 -21.82
N ILE A 83 8.38 1.30 -21.75
CA ILE A 83 8.27 0.08 -22.54
C ILE A 83 7.24 0.31 -23.64
N PRO A 84 7.63 0.18 -24.93
CA PRO A 84 6.69 0.23 -26.02
C PRO A 84 5.91 -1.09 -26.12
N ALA A 85 4.64 -1.01 -26.50
CA ALA A 85 3.85 -2.16 -26.89
C ALA A 85 3.82 -2.30 -28.42
N ASP A 86 3.81 -3.55 -28.89
CA ASP A 86 3.71 -3.88 -30.32
C ASP A 86 2.30 -3.62 -30.89
N THR A 87 1.31 -3.44 -30.02
CA THR A 87 -0.10 -3.20 -30.38
C THR A 87 -0.68 -2.03 -29.59
N TYR A 88 -1.77 -1.46 -30.09
CA TYR A 88 -2.46 -0.34 -29.45
C TYR A 88 -2.85 -0.63 -27.99
N LEU A 89 -2.57 0.31 -27.08
CA LEU A 89 -2.92 0.21 -25.65
C LEU A 89 -4.05 1.13 -25.20
N GLY A 90 -4.54 2.03 -26.06
CA GLY A 90 -5.46 3.08 -25.61
C GLY A 90 -6.79 2.54 -25.09
N GLY A 91 -7.32 1.48 -25.70
CA GLY A 91 -8.56 0.83 -25.24
C GLY A 91 -8.44 0.15 -23.87
N VAL A 92 -7.28 -0.48 -23.58
CA VAL A 92 -7.05 -1.15 -22.28
C VAL A 92 -6.63 -0.18 -21.17
N SER A 93 -5.95 0.91 -21.52
CA SER A 93 -5.48 1.94 -20.57
C SER A 93 -6.48 3.08 -20.35
N GLY A 94 -7.49 3.20 -21.21
CA GLY A 94 -8.44 4.33 -21.21
C GLY A 94 -7.88 5.62 -21.82
N GLN A 95 -6.70 5.61 -22.45
CA GLN A 95 -6.15 6.76 -23.17
C GLN A 95 -6.84 7.01 -24.52
N GLY A 96 -7.63 6.07 -25.01
CA GLY A 96 -8.44 6.22 -26.21
C GLY A 96 -9.49 5.13 -26.32
N GLY A 97 -10.32 5.20 -27.36
CA GLY A 97 -11.33 4.19 -27.65
C GLY A 97 -10.82 3.07 -28.55
N GLY A 98 -11.66 2.06 -28.77
CA GLY A 98 -11.40 0.98 -29.74
C GLY A 98 -10.79 -0.29 -29.13
N VAL A 99 -10.63 -1.31 -29.98
CA VAL A 99 -10.04 -2.60 -29.63
C VAL A 99 -8.71 -2.71 -30.38
N ALA A 100 -7.67 -3.17 -29.69
CA ALA A 100 -6.36 -3.35 -30.28
C ALA A 100 -6.41 -4.42 -31.40
N ASP A 101 -5.70 -4.15 -32.49
CA ASP A 101 -5.38 -5.13 -33.54
C ASP A 101 -3.85 -5.33 -33.59
N LEU A 102 -3.38 -6.11 -34.57
CA LEU A 102 -1.95 -6.34 -34.80
C LEU A 102 -1.29 -5.22 -35.62
N THR A 103 -1.95 -4.07 -35.81
CA THR A 103 -1.38 -2.93 -36.52
C THR A 103 -0.34 -2.26 -35.60
N PRO A 104 0.92 -2.14 -36.04
CA PRO A 104 1.95 -1.50 -35.24
C PRO A 104 1.59 -0.04 -34.92
N PRO A 105 1.61 0.38 -33.65
CA PRO A 105 1.32 1.74 -33.26
C PRO A 105 2.43 2.70 -33.70
N ALA A 106 2.11 3.98 -33.83
CA ALA A 106 3.12 5.00 -34.11
C ALA A 106 4.14 5.11 -32.96
N ASN A 107 5.35 5.58 -33.26
CA ASN A 107 6.37 5.81 -32.25
C ASN A 107 5.82 6.67 -31.09
N LEU A 108 6.15 6.27 -29.87
CA LEU A 108 5.76 6.93 -28.61
C LEU A 108 4.24 6.99 -28.34
N SER A 109 3.42 6.18 -29.02
CA SER A 109 1.95 6.22 -28.86
C SER A 109 1.35 5.08 -28.02
N ALA A 110 2.03 3.94 -27.93
CA ALA A 110 1.61 2.80 -27.09
C ALA A 110 2.75 2.45 -26.15
N LEU A 111 2.74 3.07 -24.96
CA LEU A 111 3.84 3.05 -24.02
C LEU A 111 3.32 2.75 -22.61
N VAL A 112 4.17 2.15 -21.77
CA VAL A 112 3.92 1.97 -20.34
C VAL A 112 5.18 2.38 -19.57
N TYR A 113 5.02 3.08 -18.45
CA TYR A 113 6.14 3.39 -17.56
C TYR A 113 6.35 2.31 -16.51
N LEU A 114 7.58 1.84 -16.36
CA LEU A 114 8.00 0.93 -15.30
C LEU A 114 9.09 1.60 -14.44
N PRO A 115 8.85 1.84 -13.14
CA PRO A 115 9.88 2.37 -12.24
C PRO A 115 11.05 1.38 -12.13
N ILE A 116 12.26 1.90 -11.98
CA ILE A 116 13.47 1.10 -11.75
C ILE A 116 14.21 1.61 -10.53
N SER A 117 14.86 0.71 -9.80
CA SER A 117 15.78 1.10 -8.73
C SER A 117 16.89 1.98 -9.25
N ASN A 118 17.35 2.93 -8.45
CA ASN A 118 18.51 3.76 -8.76
C ASN A 118 19.35 3.99 -7.50
N THR A 119 20.54 4.58 -7.67
CA THR A 119 21.51 4.77 -6.57
C THR A 119 21.12 5.85 -5.56
N GLU A 120 20.06 6.63 -5.83
CA GLU A 120 19.53 7.65 -4.92
C GLU A 120 18.53 7.05 -3.93
N TRP A 121 18.09 5.81 -4.13
CA TRP A 121 17.21 5.12 -3.19
C TRP A 121 17.94 4.86 -1.87
N GLU A 122 17.23 5.09 -0.77
CA GLU A 122 17.73 4.79 0.56
C GLU A 122 17.94 3.28 0.74
N ALA A 123 19.05 2.93 1.40
CA ALA A 123 19.30 1.54 1.76
C ALA A 123 18.33 1.11 2.88
N VAL A 124 17.72 -0.06 2.70
CA VAL A 124 16.85 -0.71 3.69
C VAL A 124 17.44 -2.06 4.09
N ASP A 125 16.97 -2.65 5.20
CA ASP A 125 17.39 -3.98 5.62
C ASP A 125 16.99 -5.03 4.57
N GLY A 126 17.98 -5.70 3.99
CA GLY A 126 17.79 -6.71 2.94
C GLY A 126 17.14 -8.02 3.41
N ASN A 127 16.92 -8.22 4.71
CA ASN A 127 16.29 -9.43 5.25
C ASN A 127 14.78 -9.29 5.47
N VAL A 128 14.22 -8.08 5.32
CA VAL A 128 12.80 -7.79 5.55
C VAL A 128 12.20 -7.02 4.39
N VAL A 129 10.95 -7.33 4.06
CA VAL A 129 10.20 -6.52 3.08
C VAL A 129 9.90 -5.17 3.70
N THR A 130 10.42 -4.11 3.10
CA THR A 130 10.17 -2.73 3.53
C THR A 130 9.19 -2.07 2.57
N ILE A 131 8.07 -1.56 3.10
CA ILE A 131 7.06 -0.83 2.34
C ILE A 131 7.02 0.59 2.93
N TYR A 132 7.28 1.59 2.10
CA TYR A 132 7.26 2.99 2.50
C TYR A 132 6.85 3.87 1.32
N GLY A 133 6.47 5.10 1.64
CA GLY A 133 6.21 6.19 0.70
C GLY A 133 6.55 7.52 1.37
N PRO A 134 6.65 8.63 0.61
CA PRO A 134 7.07 9.92 1.15
C PRO A 134 6.25 10.39 2.37
N GLU A 135 4.95 10.10 2.39
CA GLU A 135 4.01 10.45 3.47
C GLU A 135 3.53 9.22 4.26
N GLY A 136 4.20 8.08 4.08
CA GLY A 136 3.85 6.81 4.72
C GLY A 136 3.04 5.86 3.85
N VAL A 137 2.23 5.00 4.48
CA VAL A 137 1.58 3.83 3.83
C VAL A 137 0.15 3.69 4.32
N THR A 138 -0.78 3.42 3.39
CA THR A 138 -2.17 3.07 3.72
C THR A 138 -2.48 1.66 3.25
N ILE A 139 -2.94 0.79 4.16
CA ILE A 139 -3.54 -0.51 3.86
C ILE A 139 -5.03 -0.40 4.19
N ARG A 140 -5.91 -0.72 3.23
CA ARG A 140 -7.35 -0.50 3.39
C ARG A 140 -8.19 -1.47 2.57
N ASP A 141 -9.44 -1.66 2.96
CA ASP A 141 -10.44 -2.27 2.08
C ASP A 141 -10.82 -1.31 0.93
N GLN A 142 -11.56 -1.82 -0.05
CA GLN A 142 -11.97 -1.05 -1.22
C GLN A 142 -12.78 0.21 -0.85
N GLY A 143 -13.64 0.12 0.17
CA GLY A 143 -14.45 1.23 0.68
C GLY A 143 -13.72 2.16 1.65
N SER A 144 -12.51 1.81 2.10
CA SER A 144 -11.76 2.53 3.14
C SER A 144 -12.47 2.59 4.49
N ASN A 145 -13.31 1.60 4.80
CA ASN A 145 -13.99 1.48 6.08
C ASN A 145 -13.04 1.00 7.19
N THR A 146 -12.12 0.10 6.85
CA THR A 146 -11.07 -0.40 7.73
C THR A 146 -9.72 -0.03 7.14
N THR A 147 -8.89 0.64 7.93
CA THR A 147 -7.60 1.16 7.49
C THR A 147 -6.50 0.87 8.52
N PHE A 148 -5.31 0.61 8.01
CA PHE A 148 -4.06 0.75 8.72
C PHE A 148 -3.28 1.87 8.03
N LEU A 149 -3.10 2.98 8.73
CA LEU A 149 -2.46 4.18 8.22
C LEU A 149 -1.16 4.42 8.98
N LEU A 150 -0.04 4.30 8.29
CA LEU A 150 1.27 4.71 8.73
C LEU A 150 1.55 6.11 8.18
N THR A 151 1.92 7.04 9.06
CA THR A 151 2.37 8.42 8.75
C THR A 151 3.72 8.66 9.45
N PRO A 152 4.45 9.74 9.12
CA PRO A 152 5.72 10.05 9.80
C PRO A 152 5.61 10.09 11.32
N ASP A 153 4.48 10.58 11.86
CA ASP A 153 4.31 10.84 13.28
C ASP A 153 3.42 9.83 14.02
N SER A 154 2.71 8.95 13.30
CA SER A 154 1.71 8.08 13.92
C SER A 154 1.36 6.81 13.13
N VAL A 155 0.84 5.82 13.86
CA VAL A 155 0.15 4.66 13.31
C VAL A 155 -1.30 4.68 13.77
N THR A 156 -2.24 4.66 12.83
CA THR A 156 -3.68 4.61 13.11
C THR A 156 -4.29 3.34 12.54
N ILE A 157 -5.06 2.60 13.35
CA ILE A 157 -5.86 1.47 12.91
C ILE A 157 -7.34 1.83 13.11
N ALA A 158 -8.07 2.02 12.02
CA ALA A 158 -9.52 2.20 12.05
C ALA A 158 -10.19 0.90 11.67
N ALA A 159 -11.09 0.40 12.53
CA ALA A 159 -11.93 -0.76 12.26
C ALA A 159 -13.37 -0.41 12.66
N VAL A 160 -14.35 -0.82 11.85
CA VAL A 160 -15.75 -0.45 12.09
C VAL A 160 -16.35 -1.22 13.26
N ASP A 161 -16.20 -2.55 13.26
CA ASP A 161 -16.89 -3.40 14.23
C ASP A 161 -15.94 -4.03 15.26
N LEU A 162 -14.74 -4.45 14.83
CA LEU A 162 -13.86 -5.30 15.60
C LEU A 162 -12.38 -5.06 15.29
N PHE A 163 -11.60 -4.79 16.33
CA PHE A 163 -10.15 -4.97 16.33
C PHE A 163 -9.78 -6.08 17.30
N LYS A 164 -9.03 -7.09 16.84
CA LYS A 164 -8.70 -8.29 17.63
C LYS A 164 -7.23 -8.67 17.49
N VAL A 165 -6.55 -8.82 18.62
CA VAL A 165 -5.17 -9.35 18.69
C VAL A 165 -5.21 -10.68 19.43
N THR A 166 -4.59 -11.72 18.85
CA THR A 166 -4.57 -13.06 19.44
C THR A 166 -3.13 -13.58 19.54
N VAL A 167 -2.75 -14.01 20.75
CA VAL A 167 -1.45 -14.65 21.03
C VAL A 167 -1.71 -15.93 21.80
N GLY A 168 -1.57 -17.09 21.15
CA GLY A 168 -1.98 -18.37 21.73
C GLY A 168 -3.46 -18.34 22.11
N SER A 169 -3.76 -18.53 23.40
CA SER A 169 -5.12 -18.45 23.97
C SER A 169 -5.51 -17.06 24.48
N THR A 170 -4.60 -16.09 24.48
CA THR A 170 -4.87 -14.73 24.98
C THR A 170 -5.41 -13.86 23.85
N VAL A 171 -6.54 -13.19 24.10
CA VAL A 171 -7.23 -12.34 23.13
C VAL A 171 -7.50 -10.96 23.70
N LEU A 172 -7.03 -9.93 23.01
CA LEU A 172 -7.46 -8.53 23.19
C LEU A 172 -8.48 -8.20 22.10
N THR A 173 -9.64 -7.67 22.49
CA THR A 173 -10.69 -7.25 21.58
C THR A 173 -11.11 -5.82 21.89
N LEU A 174 -11.22 -4.97 20.86
CA LEU A 174 -11.87 -3.66 20.91
C LEU A 174 -13.06 -3.67 19.95
N THR A 175 -14.21 -3.21 20.42
CA THR A 175 -15.44 -3.00 19.65
C THR A 175 -15.88 -1.53 19.78
N GLN A 176 -16.98 -1.14 19.14
CA GLN A 176 -17.48 0.25 19.14
C GLN A 176 -17.72 0.83 20.55
N GLY A 177 -18.00 -0.01 21.55
CA GLY A 177 -18.33 0.45 22.91
C GLY A 177 -17.56 -0.21 24.05
N MET A 178 -16.76 -1.25 23.77
CA MET A 178 -16.10 -2.02 24.83
C MET A 178 -14.72 -2.50 24.39
N TRP A 179 -13.87 -2.76 25.38
CA TRP A 179 -12.67 -3.56 25.20
C TRP A 179 -12.73 -4.77 26.14
N SER A 180 -12.10 -5.87 25.76
CA SER A 180 -11.97 -7.04 26.61
C SER A 180 -10.61 -7.71 26.45
N ILE A 181 -10.14 -8.32 27.54
CA ILE A 181 -8.98 -9.20 27.55
C ILE A 181 -9.41 -10.53 28.13
N THR A 182 -9.19 -11.61 27.39
CA THR A 182 -9.50 -12.97 27.82
C THR A 182 -8.25 -13.84 27.74
N GLY A 183 -8.13 -14.82 28.64
CA GLY A 183 -6.98 -15.72 28.75
C GLY A 183 -6.56 -15.95 30.21
N GLN A 184 -5.66 -16.91 30.43
CA GLN A 184 -5.11 -17.21 31.76
C GLN A 184 -3.99 -16.25 32.17
N SER A 185 -3.32 -15.63 31.19
CA SER A 185 -2.15 -14.76 31.37
C SER A 185 -2.21 -13.56 30.43
N GLY A 186 -1.98 -12.37 30.98
CA GLY A 186 -1.90 -11.11 30.23
C GLY A 186 -2.07 -9.91 31.16
N LYS A 187 -1.33 -8.83 30.96
CA LYS A 187 -1.47 -7.58 31.73
C LYS A 187 -1.57 -6.37 30.81
N LEU A 188 -2.43 -5.44 31.17
CA LEU A 188 -2.33 -4.05 30.73
C LEU A 188 -1.55 -3.29 31.78
N GLN A 189 -0.53 -2.55 31.38
CA GLN A 189 0.28 -1.78 32.29
C GLN A 189 0.69 -0.46 31.65
N ASP A 190 0.76 0.59 32.46
CA ASP A 190 1.50 1.80 32.15
C ASP A 190 2.73 1.90 33.08
N SER A 191 3.33 3.08 33.20
CA SER A 191 4.51 3.30 34.07
C SER A 191 4.21 3.21 35.56
N THR A 192 2.93 3.21 35.96
CA THR A 192 2.46 3.45 37.33
C THR A 192 1.50 2.37 37.82
N ALA A 193 0.67 1.83 36.94
CA ALA A 193 -0.40 0.89 37.24
C ALA A 193 -0.34 -0.33 36.31
N SER A 194 -0.87 -1.45 36.80
CA SER A 194 -1.14 -2.61 35.97
C SER A 194 -2.43 -3.31 36.39
N THR A 195 -3.07 -3.95 35.43
CA THR A 195 -4.22 -4.83 35.66
C THR A 195 -4.09 -6.07 34.77
N SER A 196 -4.68 -7.17 35.20
CA SER A 196 -4.71 -8.45 34.48
C SER A 196 -6.08 -9.10 34.73
N PRO A 197 -6.49 -10.09 33.91
CA PRO A 197 -7.67 -10.89 34.24
C PRO A 197 -7.63 -11.42 35.67
N GLU A 198 -6.48 -11.92 36.13
CA GLU A 198 -6.29 -12.41 37.51
C GLU A 198 -6.46 -11.32 38.58
N ILE A 199 -5.85 -10.14 38.39
CA ILE A 199 -5.99 -9.01 39.32
C ILE A 199 -7.44 -8.53 39.37
N MET A 200 -8.11 -8.44 38.22
CA MET A 200 -9.52 -8.03 38.13
C MET A 200 -10.43 -9.05 38.84
N HIS A 201 -10.24 -10.34 38.60
CA HIS A 201 -11.00 -11.41 39.27
C HIS A 201 -10.76 -11.42 40.79
N THR A 202 -9.51 -11.28 41.23
CA THR A 202 -9.14 -11.26 42.65
C THR A 202 -9.72 -10.03 43.35
N GLY A 203 -9.59 -8.85 42.74
CA GLY A 203 -10.15 -7.60 43.25
C GLY A 203 -11.67 -7.64 43.35
N TRP A 204 -12.34 -8.21 42.33
CA TRP A 204 -13.79 -8.39 42.36
C TRP A 204 -14.23 -9.35 43.47
N ALA A 205 -13.56 -10.49 43.61
CA ALA A 205 -13.85 -11.44 44.69
C ALA A 205 -13.68 -10.79 46.08
N ALA A 206 -12.63 -10.01 46.28
CA ALA A 206 -12.40 -9.25 47.51
C ALA A 206 -13.51 -8.21 47.75
N LEU A 207 -13.94 -7.48 46.71
CA LEU A 207 -15.02 -6.51 46.80
C LEU A 207 -16.36 -7.17 47.15
N VAL A 208 -16.73 -8.27 46.48
CA VAL A 208 -17.96 -9.04 46.79
C VAL A 208 -17.92 -9.55 48.23
N SER A 209 -16.76 -10.04 48.68
CA SER A 209 -16.57 -10.47 50.07
C SER A 209 -16.77 -9.31 51.04
N TRP A 210 -16.19 -8.14 50.78
CA TRP A 210 -16.36 -6.96 51.62
C TRP A 210 -17.82 -6.48 51.63
N LEU A 211 -18.45 -6.36 50.46
CA LEU A 211 -19.85 -5.94 50.33
C LEU A 211 -20.78 -6.84 51.14
N ASN A 212 -20.52 -8.14 51.22
CA ASN A 212 -21.39 -9.07 51.94
C ASN A 212 -21.06 -9.23 53.43
N ASN A 213 -19.91 -8.74 53.90
CA ASN A 213 -19.45 -8.97 55.28
C ASN A 213 -19.07 -7.71 56.06
N HIS A 214 -19.08 -6.53 55.43
CA HIS A 214 -18.78 -5.29 56.14
C HIS A 214 -19.81 -5.02 57.24
N LEU A 215 -19.36 -4.38 58.32
CA LEU A 215 -20.21 -4.07 59.47
C LEU A 215 -20.51 -2.58 59.49
N HIS A 216 -21.75 -2.24 59.83
CA HIS A 216 -22.15 -0.86 60.09
C HIS A 216 -22.12 -0.54 61.58
N SER A 217 -21.79 0.70 61.92
CA SER A 217 -21.97 1.24 63.27
C SER A 217 -23.19 2.16 63.30
N ASN A 218 -23.79 2.33 64.48
CA ASN A 218 -24.92 3.23 64.66
C ASN A 218 -24.51 4.72 64.80
N GLY A 219 -23.26 5.07 64.47
CA GLY A 219 -22.76 6.45 64.46
C GLY A 219 -22.54 7.12 65.82
N ASN A 220 -22.92 6.47 66.93
CA ASN A 220 -22.89 7.07 68.28
C ASN A 220 -21.96 6.32 69.26
N GLY A 221 -20.89 5.70 68.75
CA GLY A 221 -20.00 4.85 69.57
C GLY A 221 -20.67 3.57 70.09
N GLY A 222 -21.82 3.18 69.53
CA GLY A 222 -22.56 1.97 69.88
C GLY A 222 -22.08 0.72 69.14
N ALA A 223 -22.65 -0.42 69.50
CA ALA A 223 -22.31 -1.73 68.95
C ALA A 223 -22.62 -1.87 67.45
N ASN A 224 -21.94 -2.81 66.79
CA ASN A 224 -22.15 -3.15 65.38
C ASN A 224 -23.62 -3.49 65.11
N THR A 225 -24.21 -2.94 64.05
CA THR A 225 -25.62 -3.16 63.67
C THR A 225 -25.82 -4.39 62.78
N GLY A 226 -24.77 -5.20 62.58
CA GLY A 226 -24.78 -6.42 61.79
C GLY A 226 -24.23 -6.26 60.37
N VAL A 227 -24.21 -7.39 59.64
CA VAL A 227 -23.88 -7.47 58.22
C VAL A 227 -25.05 -6.98 57.36
N PRO A 228 -24.84 -6.70 56.07
CA PRO A 228 -25.91 -6.30 55.16
C PRO A 228 -27.00 -7.36 55.07
N THR A 229 -28.25 -6.92 55.08
CA THR A 229 -29.42 -7.80 55.02
C THR A 229 -29.73 -8.28 53.61
N THR A 230 -29.15 -7.65 52.59
CA THR A 230 -29.24 -8.03 51.17
C THR A 230 -27.88 -8.47 50.66
N THR A 231 -27.79 -9.72 50.20
CA THR A 231 -26.58 -10.27 49.59
C THR A 231 -26.38 -9.71 48.18
N PHE A 232 -25.18 -9.20 47.89
CA PHE A 232 -24.75 -8.85 46.56
C PHE A 232 -24.16 -10.07 45.83
N ASN A 233 -24.65 -10.35 44.61
CA ASN A 233 -24.26 -11.50 43.78
C ASN A 233 -23.84 -11.11 42.35
N GLY A 234 -23.33 -9.89 42.15
CA GLY A 234 -22.87 -9.44 40.84
C GLY A 234 -21.67 -10.23 40.30
N ASN A 235 -21.51 -10.24 38.98
CA ASN A 235 -20.42 -10.90 38.28
C ASN A 235 -19.61 -9.88 37.46
N ILE A 236 -18.28 -10.05 37.40
CA ILE A 236 -17.35 -9.20 36.64
C ILE A 236 -17.34 -9.51 35.13
N THR A 237 -18.00 -10.59 34.68
CA THR A 237 -17.98 -11.02 33.28
C THR A 237 -19.11 -10.46 32.41
N GLN A 238 -19.73 -9.33 32.79
CA GLN A 238 -20.77 -8.67 31.99
C GLN A 238 -20.23 -7.46 31.24
#